data_AF-A0A945MXV1-F1
#
_entry.id   AF-A0A945MXV1-F1
#
_cell.length_a   1.000
_cell.length_b   1.000
_cell.length_c   1.000
_cell.angle_alpha   90.00
_cell.angle_beta   90.00
_cell.angle_gamma   90.00
#
_symmetry.space_group_name_H-M   'P 1'
#
loop_
_entity.id
_entity.type
_entity.pdbx_description
1 polymer ?
#
loop_
_entity_poly.entity_id
_entity_poly.type
_entity_poly.pdbx_seq_one_letter_code
_entity_poly.pdbx_strand_id
1 'polypeptide(L)'
;MAQMLRQLSSLSRVLLVVGCGVVVWLVTAPAQAADRFVSVITDLPLMPALVETPGSSIVFAKPAGRIVAVSASGEVAKAAVLAYYGRALPQLGWRAGPDESWDREGERLQLGFRKSAGRLIVQFSLAPR
;
A
#
# COMPACT_ATOMS: atom_id res chain seq x y z
N MET A 1 1.95 -17.60 75.38
CA MET A 1 1.20 -18.83 75.05
C MET A 1 -0.20 -18.41 74.66
N ALA A 2 -0.72 -18.55 73.46
CA ALA A 2 -0.30 -19.16 72.20
C ALA A 2 -1.05 -18.35 71.14
N GLN A 3 -0.43 -17.88 70.05
CA GLN A 3 -0.51 -18.47 68.71
C GLN A 3 -0.01 -17.29 67.83
N MET A 4 1.13 -17.26 67.14
CA MET A 4 1.81 -18.28 66.37
C MET A 4 0.82 -19.18 65.64
N LEU A 5 0.14 -18.62 64.63
CA LEU A 5 -0.20 -19.26 63.35
C LEU A 5 -1.20 -18.37 62.57
N ARG A 6 -0.68 -17.66 61.57
CA ARG A 6 -1.17 -17.62 60.17
C ARG A 6 -0.61 -16.35 59.51
N GLN A 7 0.53 -16.49 58.84
CA GLN A 7 0.55 -16.49 57.36
C GLN A 7 0.22 -15.07 56.85
N LEU A 8 1.15 -14.11 56.85
CA LEU A 8 2.12 -13.89 55.76
C LEU A 8 1.51 -14.15 54.37
N SER A 9 0.73 -13.19 53.86
CA SER A 9 0.60 -13.02 52.42
C SER A 9 0.21 -11.58 52.10
N SER A 10 1.22 -10.85 51.62
CA SER A 10 1.14 -9.69 50.75
C SER A 10 0.60 -8.40 51.35
N LEU A 11 1.49 -7.75 52.11
CA LEU A 11 1.60 -6.29 52.04
C LEU A 11 1.80 -5.88 50.57
N SER A 12 0.87 -5.11 50.03
CA SER A 12 1.22 -4.00 49.15
C SER A 12 0.14 -2.92 49.26
N ARG A 13 0.14 -2.28 50.43
CA ARG A 13 -0.38 -0.92 50.57
C ARG A 13 0.52 -0.03 49.74
N VAL A 14 0.00 0.77 48.81
CA VAL A 14 0.29 2.22 48.79
C VAL A 14 -0.88 2.92 48.11
N LEU A 15 -1.53 3.77 48.90
CA LEU A 15 -2.51 4.77 48.52
C LEU A 15 -1.80 5.98 47.88
N LEU A 16 -2.43 6.60 46.87
CA LEU A 16 -2.53 8.05 46.67
C LEU A 16 -1.24 8.89 46.51
N VAL A 17 -0.97 9.35 45.29
CA VAL A 17 -0.39 10.68 45.05
C VAL A 17 -1.16 11.38 43.93
N VAL A 18 -1.92 12.40 44.31
CA VAL A 18 -2.47 13.44 43.43
C VAL A 18 -1.31 14.38 43.07
N GLY A 19 -1.02 14.53 41.78
CA GLY A 19 0.00 15.46 41.30
C GLY A 19 0.00 15.57 39.78
N CYS A 20 -0.59 16.65 39.27
CA CYS A 20 -0.40 17.26 37.95
C CYS A 20 0.33 16.41 36.88
N GLY A 21 -0.39 15.50 36.24
CA GLY A 21 0.09 14.78 35.08
C GLY A 21 -0.99 14.79 34.02
N VAL A 22 -1.03 15.83 33.20
CA VAL A 22 -1.77 15.79 31.93
C VAL A 22 -1.12 14.67 31.13
N VAL A 23 -1.70 13.47 31.16
CA VAL A 23 -1.34 12.40 30.24
C VAL A 23 -1.90 12.82 28.90
N VAL A 24 -1.11 13.60 28.16
CA VAL A 24 -1.36 13.86 26.75
C VAL A 24 -1.17 12.52 26.04
N TRP A 25 -2.28 11.82 25.82
CA TRP A 25 -2.32 10.76 24.84
C TRP A 25 -2.05 11.39 23.48
N LEU A 26 -0.79 11.37 23.04
CA LEU A 26 -0.44 11.66 21.66
C LEU A 26 -1.07 10.55 20.82
N VAL A 27 -2.31 10.78 20.36
CA VAL A 27 -2.92 9.97 19.32
C VAL A 27 -2.12 10.27 18.05
N THR A 28 -1.11 9.45 17.77
CA THR A 28 -0.46 9.42 16.47
C THR A 28 -1.48 8.84 15.48
N ALA A 29 -2.32 9.71 14.93
CA ALA A 29 -3.16 9.35 13.80
C ALA A 29 -2.23 8.82 12.69
N PRO A 30 -2.48 7.61 12.14
CA PRO A 30 -1.71 7.17 10.99
C PRO A 30 -1.94 8.22 9.89
N ALA A 31 -0.86 8.78 9.36
CA ALA A 31 -0.95 9.63 8.19
C ALA A 31 -1.54 8.77 7.07
N GLN A 32 -2.84 8.92 6.82
CA GLN A 32 -3.52 8.31 5.70
C GLN A 32 -2.95 9.01 4.47
N ALA A 33 -1.95 8.39 3.84
CA ALA A 33 -1.51 8.82 2.52
C ALA A 33 -2.75 8.83 1.64
N ALA A 34 -3.07 9.97 1.03
CA ALA A 34 -4.20 10.04 0.10
C ALA A 34 -3.99 8.96 -0.97
N ASP A 35 -4.97 8.09 -1.13
CA ASP A 35 -4.92 7.07 -2.17
C ASP A 35 -4.89 7.78 -3.52
N ARG A 36 -3.73 7.73 -4.17
CA ARG A 36 -3.55 8.23 -5.54
C ARG A 36 -3.83 7.07 -6.48
N PHE A 37 -4.47 7.36 -7.61
CA PHE A 37 -4.75 6.40 -8.66
C PHE A 37 -3.96 6.74 -9.91
N VAL A 38 -3.74 5.72 -10.73
CA VAL A 38 -3.14 5.88 -12.05
C VAL A 38 -4.11 6.66 -12.95
N SER A 39 -3.65 7.74 -13.57
CA SER A 39 -4.50 8.75 -14.21
C SER A 39 -5.42 8.21 -15.31
N VAL A 40 -4.96 7.19 -16.04
CA VAL A 40 -5.71 6.56 -17.14
C VAL A 40 -6.32 5.21 -16.76
N ILE A 41 -6.06 4.70 -15.55
CA ILE A 41 -6.64 3.47 -14.99
C ILE A 41 -7.19 3.83 -13.60
N THR A 42 -8.40 4.38 -13.59
CA THR A 42 -9.02 5.09 -12.45
C THR A 42 -9.13 4.30 -11.15
N ASP A 43 -9.06 2.98 -11.20
CA ASP A 43 -9.18 2.09 -10.04
C ASP A 43 -7.87 1.34 -9.72
N LEU A 44 -6.80 1.65 -10.45
CA LEU A 44 -5.46 1.12 -10.17
C LEU A 44 -4.74 2.07 -9.22
N PRO A 45 -4.42 1.66 -7.98
CA PRO A 45 -3.69 2.52 -7.07
C PRO A 45 -2.27 2.79 -7.59
N LEU A 46 -1.84 4.05 -7.48
CA LEU A 46 -0.48 4.48 -7.75
C LEU A 46 0.36 4.29 -6.49
N MET A 47 1.34 3.38 -6.55
CA MET A 47 2.27 3.15 -5.43
C MET A 47 2.86 4.49 -4.95
N PRO A 48 2.86 4.80 -3.63
CA PRO A 48 3.33 6.10 -3.12
C PRO A 48 4.74 6.50 -3.55
N ALA A 49 5.65 5.53 -3.72
CA ALA A 49 7.02 5.75 -4.17
C ALA A 49 7.16 6.01 -5.68
N LEU A 50 6.06 5.95 -6.45
CA LEU A 50 6.03 6.21 -7.88
C LEU A 50 5.36 7.57 -8.15
N VAL A 51 5.84 8.23 -9.20
CA VAL A 51 5.28 9.47 -9.74
C VAL A 51 5.11 9.28 -11.25
N GLU A 52 3.90 9.52 -11.76
CA GLU A 52 3.64 9.45 -13.20
C GLU A 52 4.54 10.41 -13.98
N THR A 53 5.02 9.94 -15.12
CA THR A 53 5.76 10.77 -16.07
C THR A 53 4.77 11.62 -16.85
N PRO A 54 4.82 12.96 -16.75
CA PRO A 54 3.90 13.84 -17.46
C PRO A 54 3.95 13.58 -18.98
N GLY A 55 2.79 13.51 -19.62
CA GLY A 55 2.69 13.28 -21.07
C GLY A 55 3.05 11.86 -21.54
N SER A 56 3.29 10.91 -20.63
CA SER A 56 3.57 9.51 -20.99
C SER A 56 2.31 8.66 -21.22
N SER A 57 1.12 9.23 -20.99
CA SER A 57 -0.14 8.53 -21.16
C SER A 57 -0.51 8.37 -22.64
N ILE A 58 -0.98 7.18 -22.98
CA ILE A 58 -1.46 6.80 -24.31
C ILE A 58 -2.82 6.16 -24.11
N VAL A 59 -3.83 6.62 -24.85
CA VAL A 59 -5.20 6.08 -24.82
C VAL A 59 -5.65 5.84 -26.25
N PHE A 60 -5.91 4.59 -26.60
CA PHE A 60 -6.50 4.18 -27.86
C PHE A 60 -7.85 3.50 -27.60
N ALA A 61 -8.95 4.12 -28.03
CA ALA A 61 -10.29 3.57 -27.92
C ALA A 61 -10.81 3.09 -29.28
N LYS A 62 -11.39 1.90 -29.32
CA LYS A 62 -12.07 1.30 -30.49
C LYS A 62 -13.37 0.63 -30.03
N PRO A 63 -14.31 0.31 -30.94
CA PRO A 63 -15.52 -0.45 -30.58
C PRO A 63 -15.23 -1.79 -29.88
N ALA A 64 -14.10 -2.42 -30.20
CA ALA A 64 -13.67 -3.69 -29.62
C ALA A 64 -12.99 -3.57 -28.24
N GLY A 65 -12.81 -2.36 -27.71
CA GLY A 65 -12.20 -2.11 -26.40
C GLY A 65 -11.24 -0.92 -26.38
N ARG A 66 -10.70 -0.65 -25.19
CA ARG A 66 -9.77 0.45 -24.94
C ARG A 66 -8.41 -0.10 -24.52
N ILE A 67 -7.34 0.39 -25.14
CA ILE A 67 -5.97 0.14 -24.73
C ILE A 67 -5.44 1.43 -24.09
N VAL A 68 -4.98 1.35 -22.85
CA VAL A 68 -4.33 2.48 -22.18
C VAL A 68 -2.95 2.09 -21.69
N ALA A 69 -2.03 3.04 -21.72
CA ALA A 69 -0.72 2.90 -21.12
C ALA A 69 -0.27 4.21 -20.48
N VAL A 70 0.51 4.13 -19.40
CA VAL A 70 1.14 5.28 -18.76
C VAL A 70 2.39 4.83 -18.03
N SER A 71 3.39 5.72 -17.93
CA SER A 71 4.62 5.44 -17.20
C SER A 71 4.65 6.18 -15.87
N ALA A 72 5.21 5.55 -14.84
CA ALA A 72 5.58 6.18 -13.59
C ALA A 72 7.02 5.82 -13.22
N SER A 73 7.68 6.68 -12.43
CA SER A 73 9.06 6.45 -12.00
C SER A 73 9.28 6.75 -10.53
N GLY A 74 10.27 6.08 -9.95
CA GLY A 74 10.61 6.22 -8.54
C GLY A 74 11.98 5.65 -8.19
N GLU A 75 12.49 6.05 -7.04
CA GLU A 75 13.65 5.43 -6.38
C GLU A 75 13.18 4.24 -5.57
N VAL A 76 12.79 3.17 -6.28
CA VAL A 76 12.21 1.99 -5.68
C VAL A 76 12.69 0.74 -6.43
N ALA A 77 12.88 -0.36 -5.70
CA ALA A 77 13.23 -1.63 -6.29
C ALA A 77 12.03 -2.27 -6.99
N LYS A 78 12.28 -2.96 -8.11
CA LYS A 78 11.26 -3.74 -8.85
C LYS A 78 10.49 -4.70 -7.92
N ALA A 79 11.20 -5.39 -7.04
CA ALA A 79 10.59 -6.32 -6.07
C ALA A 79 9.59 -5.62 -5.13
N ALA A 80 9.86 -4.37 -4.71
CA ALA A 80 8.94 -3.63 -3.85
C ALA A 80 7.67 -3.20 -4.61
N VAL A 81 7.80 -2.86 -5.91
CA VAL A 81 6.64 -2.59 -6.78
C VAL A 81 5.79 -3.86 -6.94
N LEU A 82 6.41 -5.00 -7.24
CA LEU A 82 5.71 -6.28 -7.36
C LEU A 82 5.04 -6.70 -6.06
N ALA A 83 5.69 -6.51 -4.90
CA ALA A 83 5.11 -6.81 -3.59
C ALA A 83 3.96 -5.87 -3.21
N TYR A 84 3.98 -4.62 -3.68
CA TYR A 84 2.87 -3.70 -3.52
C TYR A 84 1.66 -4.16 -4.33
N TYR A 85 1.81 -4.34 -5.64
CA TYR A 85 0.71 -4.72 -6.53
C TYR A 85 0.22 -6.16 -6.28
N GLY A 86 1.11 -7.07 -5.87
CA GLY A 86 0.72 -8.42 -5.45
C GLY A 86 -0.16 -8.46 -4.20
N ARG A 87 -0.14 -7.42 -3.35
CA ARG A 87 -1.05 -7.29 -2.20
C ARG A 87 -2.30 -6.49 -2.52
N ALA A 88 -2.17 -5.43 -3.32
CA ALA A 88 -3.26 -4.51 -3.61
C ALA A 88 -4.26 -5.09 -4.63
N LEU A 89 -3.76 -5.67 -5.73
CA LEU A 89 -4.59 -6.08 -6.86
C LEU A 89 -5.58 -7.21 -6.54
N PRO A 90 -5.23 -8.26 -5.76
CA PRO A 90 -6.20 -9.30 -5.40
C PRO A 90 -7.41 -8.78 -4.63
N GLN A 91 -7.24 -7.73 -3.82
CA GLN A 91 -8.34 -7.11 -3.07
C GLN A 91 -9.32 -6.35 -3.98
N LEU A 92 -8.88 -6.02 -5.19
CA LEU A 92 -9.64 -5.31 -6.22
C LEU A 92 -10.17 -6.28 -7.30
N GLY A 93 -10.14 -7.58 -7.05
CA GLY A 93 -10.67 -8.63 -7.94
C GLY A 93 -9.72 -9.07 -9.07
N TRP A 94 -8.50 -8.53 -9.11
CA TRP A 94 -7.51 -8.95 -10.10
C TRP A 94 -6.88 -10.29 -9.73
N ARG A 95 -6.71 -11.15 -10.74
CA ARG A 95 -6.05 -12.45 -10.59
C ARG A 95 -4.65 -12.39 -11.17
N ALA A 96 -3.66 -12.86 -10.43
CA ALA A 96 -2.28 -12.89 -10.92
C ALA A 96 -2.17 -13.77 -12.17
N GLY A 97 -1.47 -13.26 -13.18
CA GLY A 97 -1.12 -13.94 -14.43
C GLY A 97 0.39 -14.14 -14.57
N PRO A 98 0.84 -14.67 -15.71
CA PRO A 98 2.27 -14.79 -16.01
C PRO A 98 2.90 -13.41 -16.23
N ASP A 99 4.23 -13.36 -16.24
CA ASP A 99 5.00 -12.22 -16.75
C ASP A 99 4.63 -10.85 -16.14
N GLU A 100 4.29 -10.76 -14.85
CA GLU A 100 3.97 -9.48 -14.19
C GLU A 100 2.67 -8.86 -14.71
N SER A 101 1.71 -9.74 -15.00
CA SER A 101 0.36 -9.40 -15.41
C SER A 101 -0.70 -9.81 -14.40
N TRP A 102 -1.88 -9.19 -14.53
CA TRP A 102 -3.07 -9.51 -13.78
C TRP A 102 -4.30 -9.43 -14.69
N ASP A 103 -5.25 -10.34 -14.52
CA ASP A 103 -6.48 -10.43 -15.32
C ASP A 103 -7.72 -10.14 -14.46
N ARG A 104 -8.63 -9.29 -14.96
CA ARG A 104 -9.92 -8.98 -14.33
C ARG A 104 -10.95 -8.61 -15.40
N GLU A 105 -12.16 -9.18 -15.33
CA GLU A 105 -13.29 -8.78 -16.20
C GLU A 105 -13.02 -8.75 -17.72
N GLY A 106 -12.16 -9.64 -18.22
CA GLY A 106 -11.78 -9.67 -19.63
C GLY A 106 -10.72 -8.63 -20.02
N GLU A 107 -10.17 -7.91 -19.05
CA GLU A 107 -9.01 -7.04 -19.21
C GLU A 107 -7.75 -7.66 -18.59
N ARG A 108 -6.60 -7.25 -19.12
CA ARG A 108 -5.27 -7.59 -18.63
C ARG A 108 -4.50 -6.32 -18.31
N LEU A 109 -4.09 -6.20 -17.05
CA LEU A 109 -3.08 -5.25 -16.59
C LEU A 109 -1.69 -5.90 -16.73
N GLN A 110 -0.77 -5.18 -17.34
CA GLN A 110 0.62 -5.59 -17.52
C GLN A 110 1.55 -4.52 -16.96
N LEU A 111 2.54 -4.94 -16.18
CA LEU A 111 3.61 -4.07 -15.70
C LEU A 111 4.89 -4.34 -16.51
N GLY A 112 5.43 -3.30 -17.12
CA GLY A 112 6.74 -3.30 -17.78
C GLY A 112 7.76 -2.54 -16.93
N PHE A 113 9.00 -3.03 -16.85
CA PHE A 113 10.03 -2.42 -16.00
C PHE A 113 11.27 -2.05 -16.79
N ARG A 114 11.73 -0.81 -16.65
CA ARG A 114 13.00 -0.31 -17.20
C ARG A 114 13.76 0.48 -16.13
N LYS A 115 15.08 0.56 -16.22
CA LYS A 115 15.89 1.48 -15.42
C LYS A 115 16.39 2.63 -16.31
N SER A 116 16.32 3.85 -15.80
CA SER A 116 16.88 5.04 -16.47
C SER A 116 17.35 6.04 -15.43
N ALA A 117 18.57 6.57 -15.60
CA ALA A 117 19.16 7.55 -14.69
C ALA A 117 19.06 7.16 -13.20
N GLY A 118 19.29 5.88 -12.87
CA GLY A 118 19.22 5.38 -11.49
C GLY A 118 17.81 5.16 -10.94
N ARG A 119 16.76 5.54 -11.66
CA ARG A 119 15.36 5.38 -11.26
C ARG A 119 14.72 4.18 -11.96
N LEU A 120 13.76 3.54 -11.27
CA LEU A 120 12.90 2.53 -11.88
C LEU A 120 11.78 3.24 -12.63
N ILE A 121 11.54 2.84 -13.86
CA ILE A 121 10.37 3.21 -14.66
C ILE A 121 9.46 1.99 -14.74
N VAL A 122 8.20 2.19 -14.38
CA VAL A 122 7.12 1.21 -14.47
C VAL A 122 6.15 1.69 -15.55
N GLN A 123 5.97 0.88 -16.59
CA GLN A 123 4.94 1.09 -17.59
C GLN A 123 3.72 0.25 -17.22
N PHE A 124 2.61 0.91 -16.95
CA PHE A 124 1.32 0.27 -16.77
C PHE A 124 0.63 0.19 -18.13
N SER A 125 0.12 -0.98 -18.49
CA SER A 125 -0.65 -1.18 -19.71
C SER A 125 -1.91 -1.98 -19.39
N LEU A 126 -3.06 -1.53 -19.87
CA LEU A 126 -4.34 -2.20 -19.72
C LEU A 126 -4.96 -2.42 -21.11
N ALA A 127 -5.34 -3.66 -21.40
CA ALA A 127 -5.92 -4.04 -22.68
C ALA A 127 -6.95 -5.18 -22.52
N PRO A 128 -7.88 -5.35 -23.48
CA PRO A 128 -8.74 -6.53 -23.54
C PRO A 128 -7.93 -7.83 -23.71
N ARG A 129 -8.45 -8.94 -23.16
CA ARG A 129 -7.91 -10.31 -23.29
C ARG A 129 -8.53 -11.08 -24.45
#